data_AF-A0A0F3P1A0-F1
#
_entry.id   AF-A0A0F3P1A0-F1
#
_cell.length_a   1.000
_cell.length_b   1.000
_cell.length_c   1.000
_cell.angle_alpha   90.00
_cell.angle_beta   90.00
_cell.angle_gamma   90.00
#
_symmetry.space_group_name_H-M   'P 1'
#
loop_
_entity.id
_entity.type
_entity.pdbx_description
1 polymer ?
#
loop_
_entity_poly.entity_id
_entity_poly.type
_entity_poly.pdbx_seq_one_letter_code
_entity_poly.pdbx_strand_id
1 'polypeptide(L)'
;MHIEFLETQIKEIEQLINYHIKNNKDLHNKAMLLESIPGIGAKTQAIVLAFLANIEKFSSAKQVVAFVGLNPKHRQSGSSVRGASRISRTGNSDLRKAFYMPAMSSLRHNCIIKQFSQRLSDSGKPKMLILIAAMRKLLHITYP
;
A
#
# COMPACT_ATOMS: atom_id res chain seq x y z
N MET A 1 27.58 17.23 8.04
CA MET A 1 27.61 16.97 9.50
C MET A 1 26.26 16.52 10.08
N HIS A 2 25.15 17.29 10.04
CA HIS A 2 23.86 16.80 10.61
C HIS A 2 23.09 15.83 9.69
N ILE A 3 23.06 16.11 8.39
CA ILE A 3 22.35 15.24 7.42
C ILE A 3 22.99 13.84 7.36
N GLU A 4 24.33 13.77 7.24
CA GLU A 4 25.08 12.50 7.22
C GLU A 4 24.85 11.67 8.49
N PHE A 5 24.72 12.32 9.65
CA PHE A 5 24.36 11.65 10.90
C PHE A 5 22.96 11.02 10.81
N LEU A 6 21.95 11.77 10.34
CA LEU A 6 20.59 11.23 10.18
C LEU A 6 20.52 10.10 9.15
N GLU A 7 21.27 10.20 8.05
CA GLU A 7 21.38 9.13 7.05
C GLU A 7 21.97 7.86 7.65
N THR A 8 22.99 8.01 8.50
CA THR A 8 23.60 6.89 9.24
C THR A 8 22.59 6.24 10.18
N GLN A 9 21.87 7.03 10.98
CA GLN A 9 20.83 6.51 11.89
C GLN A 9 19.70 5.80 11.11
N ILE A 10 19.28 6.33 9.96
CA ILE A 10 18.28 5.67 9.11
C ILE A 10 18.78 4.30 8.66
N LYS A 11 20.02 4.23 8.18
CA LYS A 11 20.62 2.98 7.70
C LYS A 11 20.75 1.94 8.81
N GLU A 12 21.17 2.36 10.01
CA GLU A 12 21.25 1.48 11.18
C GLU A 12 19.89 0.91 11.55
N ILE A 13 18.85 1.76 11.60
CA ILE A 13 17.48 1.32 11.89
C ILE A 13 16.97 0.37 10.81
N GLU A 14 17.22 0.65 9.53
CA GLU A 14 16.85 -0.24 8.43
C GLU A 14 17.54 -1.61 8.54
N GLN A 15 18.81 -1.64 8.96
CA GLN A 15 19.53 -2.89 9.22
C GLN A 15 18.92 -3.67 10.39
N LEU A 16 18.57 -3.00 11.49
CA LEU A 16 17.93 -3.62 12.65
C LEU A 16 16.56 -4.20 12.30
N ILE A 17 15.76 -3.49 11.50
CA ILE A 17 14.46 -3.98 10.99
C ILE A 17 14.67 -5.25 10.16
N ASN A 18 15.60 -5.23 9.21
CA ASN A 18 15.87 -6.37 8.35
C ASN A 18 16.39 -7.57 9.15
N TYR A 19 17.26 -7.33 10.13
CA TYR A 19 17.75 -8.35 11.05
C TYR A 19 16.60 -8.99 11.84
N HIS A 20 15.69 -8.18 12.39
CA HIS A 20 14.53 -8.68 13.12
C HIS A 20 13.59 -9.52 12.23
N ILE A 21 13.30 -9.06 11.01
CA ILE A 21 12.46 -9.79 10.05
C ILE A 21 13.11 -11.12 9.68
N LYS A 22 14.42 -11.14 9.40
CA LYS A 22 15.15 -12.35 8.99
C LYS A 22 15.22 -13.40 10.09
N ASN A 23 15.36 -12.99 11.36
CA ASN A 23 15.51 -13.91 12.49
C ASN A 23 14.19 -14.42 13.07
N ASN A 24 13.05 -13.91 12.59
CA ASN A 24 11.74 -14.45 12.94
C ASN A 24 11.18 -15.23 11.74
N LYS A 25 10.99 -16.56 11.89
CA LYS A 25 10.58 -17.45 10.79
C LYS A 25 9.25 -17.03 10.14
N ASP A 26 8.26 -16.61 10.93
CA ASP A 26 6.97 -16.17 10.41
C ASP A 26 7.09 -14.86 9.62
N LEU A 27 7.79 -13.86 10.19
CA LEU A 27 8.02 -12.58 9.51
C LEU A 27 8.85 -12.74 8.25
N HIS A 28 9.87 -13.60 8.27
CA HIS A 28 10.71 -13.88 7.11
C HIS A 28 9.89 -14.48 5.95
N ASN A 29 9.05 -15.48 6.24
CA ASN A 29 8.19 -16.09 5.23
C ASN A 29 7.20 -15.07 4.63
N LYS A 30 6.57 -14.25 5.48
CA LYS A 30 5.66 -13.18 5.03
C LYS A 30 6.41 -12.11 4.21
N ALA A 31 7.63 -11.76 4.59
CA ALA A 31 8.47 -10.82 3.84
C ALA A 31 8.80 -11.35 2.43
N MET A 32 9.19 -12.62 2.32
CA MET A 32 9.48 -13.27 1.03
C MET A 32 8.25 -13.28 0.10
N LEU A 33 7.06 -13.53 0.64
CA LEU A 33 5.82 -13.44 -0.13
C LEU A 33 5.55 -12.02 -0.63
N LEU A 34 5.75 -11.01 0.22
CA LEU A 34 5.59 -9.60 -0.17
C LEU A 34 6.63 -9.17 -1.21
N GLU A 35 7.86 -9.66 -1.12
CA GLU A 35 8.93 -9.41 -2.10
C GLU A 35 8.62 -9.94 -3.49
N SER A 36 7.91 -11.06 -3.57
CA SER A 36 7.50 -11.63 -4.86
C SER A 36 6.54 -10.74 -5.66
N ILE A 37 5.94 -9.72 -5.03
CA ILE A 37 5.00 -8.80 -5.68
C ILE A 37 5.77 -7.65 -6.33
N PRO A 38 5.82 -7.55 -7.68
CA PRO A 38 6.56 -6.49 -8.35
C PRO A 38 6.02 -5.11 -7.93
N GLY A 39 6.95 -4.24 -7.50
CA GLY A 39 6.66 -2.91 -7.01
C GLY A 39 6.74 -2.77 -5.49
N ILE A 40 6.77 -3.87 -4.73
CA ILE A 40 6.97 -3.85 -3.28
C ILE A 40 8.45 -4.00 -2.95
N GLY A 41 8.99 -3.09 -2.14
CA GLY A 41 10.37 -3.15 -1.66
C GLY A 41 10.46 -3.24 -0.14
N ALA A 42 11.68 -3.48 0.38
CA ALA A 42 11.96 -3.75 1.79
C ALA A 42 11.28 -2.79 2.78
N LYS A 43 11.33 -1.48 2.52
CA LYS A 43 10.68 -0.48 3.38
C LYS A 43 9.16 -0.65 3.46
N THR A 44 8.50 -0.91 2.33
CA THR A 44 7.06 -1.18 2.31
C THR A 44 6.74 -2.51 2.97
N GLN A 45 7.57 -3.54 2.77
CA GLN A 45 7.40 -4.84 3.44
C GLN A 45 7.44 -4.68 4.95
N ALA A 46 8.45 -3.98 5.48
CA ALA A 46 8.59 -3.73 6.91
C ALA A 46 7.36 -3.01 7.48
N ILE A 47 6.86 -1.98 6.79
CA ILE A 47 5.65 -1.26 7.20
C ILE A 47 4.42 -2.18 7.16
N VAL A 48 4.25 -2.95 6.09
CA VAL A 48 3.15 -3.91 5.96
C VAL A 48 3.21 -4.95 7.06
N LEU A 49 4.37 -5.52 7.36
CA LEU A 49 4.53 -6.47 8.47
C LEU A 49 4.23 -5.82 9.82
N ALA A 50 4.73 -4.60 10.07
CA ALA A 50 4.47 -3.91 11.33
C ALA A 50 2.97 -3.68 11.61
N PHE A 51 2.20 -3.33 10.57
CA PHE A 51 0.77 -3.03 10.73
C PHE A 51 -0.17 -4.21 10.46
N LEU A 52 0.25 -5.16 9.61
CA LEU A 52 -0.60 -6.23 9.07
C LEU A 52 -0.04 -7.65 9.32
N ALA A 53 1.05 -7.84 10.09
CA ALA A 53 1.57 -9.19 10.38
C ALA A 53 0.53 -10.12 11.03
N ASN A 54 -0.41 -9.56 11.80
CA ASN A 54 -1.57 -10.27 12.33
C ASN A 54 -2.76 -10.16 11.37
N ILE A 55 -2.55 -10.62 10.13
CA ILE A 55 -3.49 -10.49 9.02
C ILE A 55 -4.84 -11.18 9.31
N GLU A 56 -4.81 -12.20 10.17
CA GLU A 56 -5.96 -12.95 10.70
C GLU A 56 -6.95 -12.07 11.49
N LYS A 57 -6.53 -10.88 11.95
CA LYS A 57 -7.44 -9.92 12.60
C LYS A 57 -8.44 -9.30 11.61
N PHE A 58 -8.16 -9.38 10.32
CA PHE A 58 -9.07 -8.92 9.28
C PHE A 58 -9.78 -10.14 8.70
N SER A 59 -11.10 -10.04 8.52
CA SER A 59 -11.90 -11.10 7.88
C SER A 59 -12.00 -10.94 6.36
N SER A 60 -11.48 -9.84 5.80
CA SER A 60 -11.40 -9.65 4.35
C SER A 60 -10.46 -8.53 3.93
N ALA A 61 -9.98 -8.59 2.68
CA ALA A 61 -9.24 -7.50 2.06
C ALA A 61 -10.00 -6.16 2.05
N LYS A 62 -11.34 -6.17 2.07
CA LYS A 62 -12.15 -4.95 2.17
C LYS A 62 -11.94 -4.25 3.52
N GLN A 63 -11.80 -5.00 4.61
CA GLN A 63 -11.51 -4.43 5.92
C GLN A 63 -10.11 -3.83 5.97
N VAL A 64 -9.13 -4.48 5.35
CA VAL A 64 -7.78 -3.91 5.21
C VAL A 64 -7.82 -2.60 4.44
N VAL A 65 -8.54 -2.54 3.32
CA VAL A 65 -8.73 -1.31 2.54
C VAL A 65 -9.37 -0.19 3.37
N ALA A 66 -10.34 -0.53 4.22
CA ALA A 66 -10.96 0.42 5.14
C ALA A 66 -9.99 0.89 6.24
N PHE A 67 -9.22 -0.04 6.82
CA PHE A 67 -8.18 0.25 7.80
C PHE A 67 -7.09 1.17 7.25
N VAL A 68 -6.70 1.01 5.98
CA VAL A 68 -5.77 1.92 5.29
C VAL A 68 -6.46 3.24 4.87
N GLY A 69 -7.78 3.25 4.73
CA GLY A 69 -8.56 4.42 4.32
C GLY A 69 -8.55 4.67 2.80
N LEU A 70 -8.37 3.61 2.00
CA LEU A 70 -8.41 3.63 0.53
C LEU A 70 -9.81 3.27 -0.02
N ASN A 71 -10.79 3.00 0.85
CA ASN A 71 -12.17 2.77 0.44
C ASN A 71 -12.80 4.08 -0.08
N PRO A 72 -13.59 4.02 -1.17
CA PRO A 72 -14.43 5.12 -1.61
C PRO A 72 -15.38 5.54 -0.48
N LYS A 73 -15.51 6.84 -0.31
CA LYS A 73 -16.50 7.52 0.53
C LYS A 73 -17.49 8.19 -0.40
N HIS A 74 -18.72 7.70 -0.37
CA HIS A 74 -19.84 8.33 -1.07
C HIS A 74 -20.33 9.54 -0.25
N ARG A 75 -20.68 10.63 -0.93
CA ARG A 75 -21.39 11.76 -0.31
C ARG A 75 -22.87 11.57 -0.59
N GLN A 76 -23.65 11.32 0.46
CA GLN A 76 -25.11 11.12 0.36
C GLN A 76 -25.91 12.23 1.06
N SER A 77 -25.26 13.18 1.75
CA SER A 77 -25.94 14.32 2.38
C SER A 77 -26.00 15.55 1.45
N GLY A 78 -27.19 16.11 1.29
CA GLY A 78 -27.48 17.32 0.50
C GLY A 78 -27.93 17.06 -0.95
N SER A 79 -28.45 18.09 -1.62
CA SER A 79 -28.91 18.05 -3.03
C SER A 79 -27.81 17.73 -4.06
N SER A 80 -26.55 17.61 -3.62
CA SER A 80 -25.36 17.26 -4.42
C SER A 80 -25.00 15.76 -4.36
N VAL A 81 -26.00 14.88 -4.48
CA VAL A 81 -25.87 13.40 -4.42
C VAL A 81 -24.99 12.81 -5.55
N ARG A 82 -24.47 13.64 -6.47
CA ARG A 82 -23.69 13.23 -7.65
C ARG A 82 -22.22 13.71 -7.65
N GLY A 83 -21.69 14.12 -6.51
CA GLY A 83 -20.27 14.48 -6.41
C GLY A 83 -19.33 13.29 -6.68
N ALA A 84 -18.17 13.54 -7.29
CA ALA A 84 -17.15 12.52 -7.51
C ALA A 84 -16.72 11.87 -6.17
N SER A 85 -16.76 10.53 -6.12
CA SER A 85 -16.37 9.78 -4.92
C SER A 85 -14.89 9.99 -4.63
N ARG A 86 -14.55 10.24 -3.35
CA ARG A 86 -13.17 10.38 -2.85
C ARG A 86 -12.84 9.20 -1.95
N ILE A 87 -11.56 8.94 -1.70
CA ILE A 87 -11.19 7.99 -0.64
C ILE A 87 -11.55 8.54 0.75
N SER A 88 -11.85 7.65 1.69
CA SER A 88 -12.24 8.00 3.05
C SER A 88 -11.17 8.80 3.80
N ARG A 89 -9.89 8.40 3.69
CA ARG A 89 -8.74 8.96 4.44
C ARG A 89 -8.81 8.80 5.97
N THR A 90 -9.86 8.17 6.51
CA THR A 90 -10.06 7.96 7.96
C THR A 90 -9.16 6.85 8.53
N GLY A 91 -8.59 5.99 7.68
CA GLY A 91 -7.67 4.93 8.08
C GLY A 91 -6.22 5.39 8.27
N ASN A 92 -5.35 4.42 8.60
CA ASN A 92 -3.93 4.61 8.90
C ASN A 92 -3.20 5.36 7.77
N SER A 93 -2.74 6.58 8.08
CA SER A 93 -2.09 7.45 7.10
C SER A 93 -0.73 6.97 6.65
N ASP A 94 0.04 6.32 7.52
CA ASP A 94 1.41 5.94 7.21
C ASP A 94 1.43 4.69 6.35
N LEU A 95 0.56 3.73 6.64
CA LEU A 95 0.33 2.59 5.76
C LEU A 95 -0.21 3.08 4.40
N ARG A 96 -1.14 4.05 4.36
CA ARG A 96 -1.61 4.61 3.09
C ARG A 96 -0.49 5.28 2.28
N LYS A 97 0.39 6.06 2.92
CA LYS A 97 1.56 6.68 2.26
C LYS A 97 2.53 5.62 1.75
N ALA A 98 2.76 4.56 2.52
CA ALA A 98 3.69 3.49 2.18
C ALA A 98 3.34 2.75 0.88
N PHE A 99 2.08 2.77 0.45
CA PHE A 99 1.62 2.17 -0.81
C PHE A 99 1.72 3.09 -2.02
N TYR A 100 2.01 4.39 -1.86
CA TYR A 100 2.04 5.34 -2.97
C TYR A 100 3.17 5.02 -3.97
N MET A 101 4.41 4.95 -3.48
CA MET A 101 5.57 4.63 -4.32
C MET A 101 5.52 3.21 -4.89
N PRO A 102 5.13 2.18 -4.13
CA PRO A 102 4.89 0.85 -4.67
C PRO A 102 3.85 0.82 -5.79
N ALA A 103 2.75 1.56 -5.67
CA ALA A 103 1.75 1.64 -6.73
C ALA A 103 2.31 2.31 -7.99
N MET A 104 3.07 3.40 -7.83
CA MET A 104 3.77 4.06 -8.95
C MET A 104 4.72 3.11 -9.69
N SER A 105 5.49 2.31 -8.95
CA SER A 105 6.36 1.28 -9.53
C SER A 105 5.55 0.17 -10.21
N SER A 106 4.49 -0.29 -9.55
CA SER A 106 3.61 -1.35 -10.03
C SER A 106 2.90 -0.99 -11.35
N LEU A 107 2.55 0.29 -11.56
CA LEU A 107 1.97 0.75 -12.84
C LEU A 107 2.89 0.48 -14.04
N ARG A 108 4.22 0.37 -13.81
CA ARG A 108 5.22 0.13 -14.86
C ARG A 108 5.61 -1.34 -14.95
N HIS A 109 5.82 -1.98 -13.79
CA HIS A 109 6.51 -3.26 -13.69
C HIS A 109 5.61 -4.45 -13.31
N ASN A 110 4.42 -4.20 -12.76
CA ASN A 110 3.48 -5.25 -12.37
C ASN A 110 2.44 -5.45 -13.47
N CYS A 111 2.46 -6.59 -14.17
CA CYS A 111 1.59 -6.85 -15.32
C CYS A 111 0.09 -6.73 -14.99
N ILE A 112 -0.33 -7.23 -13.82
CA ILE A 112 -1.73 -7.21 -13.36
C ILE A 112 -2.19 -5.76 -13.13
N ILE A 113 -1.37 -4.97 -12.43
CA ILE A 113 -1.69 -3.57 -12.13
C ILE A 113 -1.63 -2.70 -13.38
N LYS A 114 -0.64 -2.95 -14.26
CA LYS A 114 -0.53 -2.26 -15.55
C LYS A 114 -1.77 -2.48 -16.41
N GLN A 115 -2.19 -3.73 -16.61
CA GLN A 115 -3.41 -4.05 -17.37
C GLN A 115 -4.66 -3.45 -16.72
N PHE A 116 -4.78 -3.49 -15.40
CA PHE A 116 -5.88 -2.85 -14.69
C PHE A 116 -5.91 -1.33 -14.91
N SER A 117 -4.74 -0.67 -14.81
CA SER A 117 -4.62 0.78 -15.00
C SER A 117 -4.92 1.21 -16.43
N GLN A 118 -4.51 0.41 -17.43
CA GLN A 118 -4.80 0.69 -18.84
C GLN A 118 -6.30 0.74 -19.09
N ARG A 119 -7.05 -0.27 -18.62
CA ARG A 119 -8.53 -0.30 -18.75
C ARG A 119 -9.20 0.94 -18.14
N LEU A 120 -8.69 1.41 -17.00
CA LEU A 120 -9.21 2.65 -16.39
C LEU A 120 -8.85 3.88 -17.21
N SER A 121 -7.64 3.94 -17.77
CA SER A 121 -7.21 5.01 -18.67
C SER A 121 -8.07 5.06 -19.93
N ASP A 122 -8.32 3.91 -20.56
CA ASP A 122 -9.16 3.78 -21.76
C ASP A 122 -10.62 4.20 -21.47
N SER A 123 -11.07 4.03 -20.22
CA SER A 123 -12.36 4.51 -19.72
C SER A 123 -12.36 6.00 -19.35
N GLY A 124 -11.32 6.75 -19.71
CA GLY A 124 -11.20 8.20 -19.45
C GLY A 124 -11.02 8.58 -17.99
N LYS A 125 -10.56 7.67 -17.12
CA LYS A 125 -10.39 8.00 -15.70
C LYS A 125 -9.17 8.91 -15.47
N PRO A 126 -9.26 9.90 -14.57
CA PRO A 126 -8.12 10.77 -14.25
C PRO A 126 -6.93 10.00 -13.68
N LYS A 127 -5.70 10.44 -14.01
CA LYS A 127 -4.45 9.79 -13.57
C LYS A 127 -4.37 9.55 -12.06
N MET A 128 -4.78 10.54 -11.26
CA MET A 128 -4.77 10.41 -9.79
C MET A 128 -5.75 9.35 -9.29
N LEU A 129 -6.92 9.20 -9.94
CA LEU A 129 -7.87 8.14 -9.62
C LEU A 129 -7.28 6.78 -9.95
N ILE A 130 -6.63 6.65 -11.11
CA ILE A 130 -5.95 5.41 -11.53
C ILE A 130 -4.88 5.01 -10.51
N LEU A 131 -4.06 5.95 -10.07
CA LEU A 131 -3.03 5.69 -9.05
C LEU A 131 -3.65 5.21 -7.72
N ILE A 132 -4.69 5.87 -7.23
CA ILE A 132 -5.40 5.46 -6.01
C ILE A 132 -6.02 4.06 -6.19
N ALA A 133 -6.60 3.77 -7.35
CA ALA A 133 -7.15 2.47 -7.66
C ALA A 133 -6.05 1.39 -7.72
N ALA A 134 -4.87 1.73 -8.25
CA ALA A 134 -3.69 0.86 -8.25
C ALA A 134 -3.17 0.59 -6.83
N MET A 135 -3.10 1.61 -5.97
CA MET A 135 -2.77 1.44 -4.54
C MET A 135 -3.73 0.46 -3.86
N ARG A 136 -5.03 0.63 -4.09
CA ARG A 136 -6.05 -0.28 -3.56
C ARG A 136 -5.90 -1.69 -4.13
N LYS A 137 -5.66 -1.83 -5.44
CA LYS A 137 -5.49 -3.14 -6.09
C LYS A 137 -4.23 -3.85 -5.58
N LEU A 138 -3.13 -3.12 -5.38
CA LEU A 138 -1.90 -3.64 -4.78
C LEU A 138 -2.14 -4.12 -3.35
N LEU A 139 -2.88 -3.36 -2.54
CA LEU A 139 -3.27 -3.78 -1.19
C LEU A 139 -4.10 -5.08 -1.17
N HIS A 140 -4.96 -5.25 -2.17
CA HIS A 140 -5.69 -6.51 -2.37
C HIS A 140 -4.79 -7.68 -2.79
N ILE A 141 -3.66 -7.44 -3.44
CA ILE A 141 -2.70 -8.50 -3.81
C ILE A 141 -1.83 -8.86 -2.61
N THR A 142 -1.50 -7.88 -1.76
CA THR A 142 -0.72 -8.12 -0.54
C THR A 142 -1.47 -8.87 0.55
N TYR A 143 -2.80 -8.86 0.50
CA TYR A 143 -3.68 -9.59 1.42
C TYR A 143 -4.30 -10.77 0.66
N PRO A 144 -3.78 -12.00 0.80
CA PRO A 144 -4.40 -13.19 0.24
C PRO A 144 -5.74 -13.52 0.92
#